data_AF-A0A1M7L9F0-F1
#
_entry.id   AF-A0A1M7L9F0-F1
#
_cell.length_a   1.000
_cell.length_b   1.000
_cell.length_c   1.000
_cell.angle_alpha   90.00
_cell.angle_beta   90.00
_cell.angle_gamma   90.00
#
_symmetry.space_group_name_H-M   'P 1'
#
loop_
_entity.id
_entity.type
_entity.pdbx_description
1 polymer ?
#
loop_
_entity_poly.entity_id
_entity_poly.type
_entity_poly.pdbx_seq_one_letter_code
_entity_poly.pdbx_strand_id
1 'polypeptide(L)'
;MPNQMCEGPERGNIITSTILSSQGKSKYLASYVFDHDPTNAWVEGSSDYGIGEFLEINNWQIMGGNVRELPILNGYQSSKTALQNNSRVKKFKVSLNGKDI
;
A
#
# COMPACT_ATOMS: atom_id res chain seq x y z
N MET A 1 1.34 28.03 2.97
CA MET A 1 1.72 26.91 2.09
C MET A 1 1.34 25.64 2.84
N PRO A 2 0.50 24.73 2.32
CA PRO A 2 0.26 23.48 3.02
C PRO A 2 1.56 22.66 3.00
N ASN A 3 1.87 22.03 4.13
CA ASN A 3 3.02 21.15 4.33
C ASN A 3 2.99 19.95 3.36
N GLN A 4 3.57 20.10 2.17
CA GLN A 4 3.77 19.02 1.18
C GLN A 4 5.08 18.26 1.44
N MET A 5 5.26 17.65 2.62
CA MET A 5 6.47 16.85 2.88
C MET A 5 6.30 15.35 2.58
N CYS A 6 5.07 14.85 2.38
CA CYS A 6 4.80 13.42 2.19
C CYS A 6 3.58 13.12 1.30
N GLU A 7 3.21 13.98 0.34
CA GLU A 7 2.16 13.56 -0.59
C GLU A 7 2.73 12.46 -1.49
N GLY A 8 2.16 11.25 -1.36
CA GLY A 8 2.44 10.13 -2.24
C GLY A 8 2.12 10.48 -3.71
N PRO A 9 2.44 9.59 -4.67
CA PRO A 9 2.16 9.81 -6.08
C PRO A 9 0.71 10.26 -6.33
N GLU A 10 0.49 11.11 -7.34
CA GLU A 10 -0.85 11.51 -7.74
C GLU A 10 -1.75 10.28 -8.00
N ARG A 11 -3.04 10.42 -7.66
CA ARG A 11 -4.06 9.39 -7.83
C ARG A 11 -4.08 8.89 -9.29
N GLY A 12 -3.75 7.62 -9.52
CA GLY A 12 -3.67 7.01 -10.86
C GLY A 12 -2.28 6.47 -11.22
N ASN A 13 -1.26 6.77 -10.42
CA ASN A 13 0.09 6.27 -10.59
C ASN A 13 0.38 5.02 -9.74
N ILE A 14 -0.65 4.29 -9.32
CA ILE A 14 -0.52 3.07 -8.51
C ILE A 14 -1.15 1.93 -9.29
N ILE A 15 -0.36 0.91 -9.57
CA ILE A 15 -0.80 -0.32 -10.24
C ILE A 15 -0.74 -1.44 -9.19
N THR A 16 -1.75 -2.29 -9.17
CA THR A 16 -1.79 -3.47 -8.30
C THR A 16 -2.11 -4.70 -9.14
N SER A 17 -1.64 -5.86 -8.73
CA SER A 17 -2.01 -7.14 -9.35
C SER A 17 -3.52 -7.35 -9.31
N THR A 18 -4.09 -7.31 -8.11
CA THR A 18 -5.53 -7.46 -7.87
C THR A 18 -5.99 -6.57 -6.72
N ILE A 19 -7.31 -6.44 -6.58
CA ILE A 19 -7.95 -5.73 -5.47
C ILE A 19 -9.09 -6.61 -4.95
N LEU A 20 -9.14 -6.79 -3.63
CA LEU A 20 -10.25 -7.47 -2.97
C LEU A 20 -11.54 -6.72 -3.26
N SER A 21 -12.57 -7.48 -3.69
CA SER A 21 -13.89 -6.92 -3.91
C SER A 21 -14.43 -6.27 -2.63
N SER A 22 -15.21 -5.20 -2.78
CA SER A 22 -15.80 -4.52 -1.62
C SER A 22 -16.67 -5.47 -0.80
N GLN A 23 -16.58 -5.38 0.52
CA GLN A 23 -17.33 -6.22 1.46
C GLN A 23 -18.17 -5.33 2.37
N GLY A 24 -19.47 -5.26 2.09
CA GLY A 24 -20.38 -4.35 2.78
C GLY A 24 -19.97 -2.88 2.57
N LYS A 25 -19.59 -2.19 3.64
CA LYS A 25 -19.12 -0.78 3.59
C LYS A 25 -17.62 -0.66 3.34
N SER A 26 -16.86 -1.74 3.48
CA SER A 26 -15.41 -1.74 3.34
C SER A 26 -14.98 -1.82 1.89
N LYS A 27 -13.97 -1.01 1.55
CA LYS A 27 -13.31 -0.98 0.25
C LYS A 27 -11.82 -1.21 0.46
N TYR A 28 -11.11 -1.61 -0.59
CA TYR A 28 -9.71 -2.03 -0.51
C TYR A 28 -8.84 -1.40 -1.62
N LEU A 29 -9.07 -0.12 -1.89
CA LEU A 29 -8.54 0.55 -3.07
C LEU A 29 -7.02 0.75 -3.00
N ALA A 30 -6.34 0.62 -4.14
CA ALA A 30 -4.92 0.93 -4.27
C ALA A 30 -4.55 2.32 -3.75
N SER A 31 -5.42 3.32 -3.94
CA SER A 31 -5.19 4.69 -3.47
C SER A 31 -5.13 4.84 -1.94
N TYR A 32 -5.59 3.85 -1.17
CA TYR A 32 -5.54 3.90 0.29
C TYR A 32 -4.13 3.77 0.85
N VAL A 33 -3.12 3.36 0.06
CA VAL A 33 -1.74 3.32 0.57
C VAL A 33 -1.12 4.72 0.82
N PHE A 34 -1.77 5.80 0.35
CA PHE A 34 -1.34 7.19 0.58
C PHE A 34 -2.44 8.09 1.18
N ASP A 35 -3.52 7.51 1.72
CA ASP A 35 -4.62 8.29 2.29
C ASP A 35 -4.36 8.74 3.74
N HIS A 36 -3.22 8.33 4.31
CA HIS A 36 -2.80 8.61 5.70
C HIS A 36 -3.76 8.06 6.77
N ASP A 37 -4.63 7.10 6.42
CA ASP A 37 -5.58 6.48 7.32
C ASP A 37 -5.29 4.97 7.45
N PRO A 38 -4.71 4.51 8.58
CA PRO A 38 -4.39 3.09 8.76
C PRO A 38 -5.64 2.19 8.85
N THR A 39 -6.84 2.77 8.98
CA THR A 39 -8.09 2.00 8.99
C THR A 39 -8.58 1.62 7.60
N ASN A 40 -8.01 2.25 6.56
CA ASN A 40 -8.13 1.85 5.17
C ASN A 40 -6.87 1.08 4.74
N ALA A 41 -6.99 0.23 3.73
CA ALA A 41 -5.85 -0.48 3.16
C ALA A 41 -6.12 -0.87 1.71
N TRP A 42 -5.05 -1.02 0.93
CA TRP A 42 -5.12 -1.92 -0.22
C TRP A 42 -5.06 -3.37 0.31
N VAL A 43 -5.91 -4.23 -0.27
CA VAL A 43 -5.92 -5.68 -0.03
C VAL A 43 -6.07 -6.35 -1.38
N GLU A 44 -5.22 -7.31 -1.65
CA GLU A 44 -5.23 -8.22 -2.77
C GLU A 44 -6.50 -9.10 -2.81
N GLY A 45 -6.95 -9.46 -4.01
CA GLY A 45 -8.13 -10.29 -4.22
C GLY A 45 -7.87 -11.80 -4.19
N SER A 46 -6.68 -12.24 -3.82
CA SER A 46 -6.33 -13.66 -3.79
C SER A 46 -7.05 -14.41 -2.66
N SER A 47 -7.39 -15.68 -2.90
CA SER A 47 -7.95 -16.57 -1.87
C SER A 47 -6.88 -17.24 -0.99
N ASP A 48 -5.60 -17.04 -1.31
CA ASP A 48 -4.46 -17.62 -0.58
C ASP A 48 -3.78 -16.59 0.35
N TYR A 49 -2.46 -16.71 0.56
CA TYR A 49 -1.67 -15.78 1.38
C TYR A 49 -1.11 -14.57 0.61
N GLY A 50 -1.53 -14.34 -0.64
CA GLY A 50 -1.12 -13.21 -1.47
C GLY A 50 0.32 -13.31 -1.99
N ILE A 51 0.87 -14.52 -2.12
CA ILE A 51 2.24 -14.70 -2.61
C ILE A 51 2.29 -14.40 -4.11
N GLY A 52 3.07 -13.38 -4.48
CA GLY A 52 3.19 -12.92 -5.87
C GLY A 52 2.30 -11.72 -6.20
N GLU A 53 1.41 -11.33 -5.29
CA GLU A 53 0.67 -10.08 -5.40
C GLU A 53 1.59 -8.88 -5.19
N PHE A 54 1.31 -7.80 -5.91
CA PHE A 54 2.18 -6.62 -5.91
C PHE A 54 1.40 -5.33 -6.00
N LEU A 55 2.06 -4.28 -5.55
CA LEU A 55 1.73 -2.89 -5.81
C LEU A 55 2.97 -2.21 -6.37
N GLU A 56 2.80 -1.46 -7.44
CA GLU A 56 3.81 -0.66 -8.10
C GLU A 56 3.41 0.81 -8.05
N ILE A 57 4.36 1.66 -7.67
CA ILE A 57 4.18 3.10 -7.75
C ILE A 57 4.98 3.64 -8.93
N ASN A 58 4.24 4.18 -9.89
CA ASN A 58 4.80 4.91 -11.01
C ASN A 58 5.03 6.37 -10.64
N ASN A 59 6.01 6.99 -11.29
CA ASN A 59 6.31 8.42 -11.15
C ASN A 59 6.40 8.90 -9.69
N TRP A 60 6.95 8.07 -8.78
CA TRP A 60 7.14 8.46 -7.39
C TRP A 60 8.04 9.71 -7.34
N GLN A 61 7.50 10.83 -6.86
CA GLN A 61 8.27 12.03 -6.63
C GLN A 61 8.62 12.15 -5.15
N ILE A 62 9.91 12.08 -4.85
CA ILE A 62 10.42 12.38 -3.52
C ILE A 62 10.44 13.91 -3.36
N MET A 63 9.45 14.47 -2.69
CA MET A 63 9.43 15.89 -2.32
C MET A 63 10.33 16.12 -1.10
N GLY A 64 11.35 16.96 -1.26
CA GLY A 64 12.38 17.18 -0.23
C GLY A 64 13.57 16.24 -0.43
N GLY A 65 14.68 16.80 -0.93
CA GLY A 65 15.88 16.04 -1.25
C GLY A 65 16.37 15.21 -0.06
N ASN A 66 16.60 13.91 -0.32
CA ASN A 66 17.11 12.88 0.59
C ASN A 66 16.08 12.11 1.43
N VAL A 67 14.89 11.76 0.91
CA VAL A 67 14.14 10.65 1.53
C VAL A 67 14.96 9.37 1.41
N ARG A 68 15.33 8.81 2.57
CA ARG A 68 16.14 7.57 2.69
C ARG A 68 15.31 6.36 3.12
N GLU A 69 14.06 6.58 3.48
CA GLU A 69 13.20 5.59 4.12
C GLU A 69 11.80 5.63 3.52
N LEU A 70 11.20 4.45 3.35
CA LEU A 70 9.80 4.29 2.96
C LEU A 70 9.09 3.55 4.09
N PRO A 71 8.37 4.25 5.00
CA PRO A 71 7.61 3.59 6.04
C PRO A 71 6.40 2.87 5.43
N ILE A 72 6.19 1.62 5.83
CA ILE A 72 5.04 0.80 5.40
C ILE A 72 4.26 0.37 6.64
N LEU A 73 2.98 0.72 6.68
CA LEU A 73 2.03 0.16 7.63
C LEU A 73 1.49 -1.16 7.09
N ASN A 74 1.99 -2.26 7.66
CA ASN A 74 1.70 -3.62 7.17
C ASN A 74 0.57 -4.28 7.99
N GLY A 75 -0.45 -4.74 7.28
CA GLY A 75 -1.65 -5.37 7.83
C GLY A 75 -2.85 -4.43 7.88
N TYR A 76 -4.04 -5.00 7.88
CA TYR A 76 -5.28 -4.21 7.90
C TYR A 76 -5.63 -3.77 9.33
N GLN A 77 -5.47 -2.48 9.63
CA GLN A 77 -5.58 -1.93 10.99
C GLN A 77 -6.96 -1.30 11.31
N SER A 78 -8.02 -1.68 10.58
CA SER A 78 -9.40 -1.19 10.85
C SER A 78 -9.90 -1.51 12.26
N SER A 79 -9.39 -2.58 12.87
CA SER A 79 -9.63 -2.93 14.26
C SER A 79 -8.51 -3.82 14.79
N LYS A 80 -8.40 -3.98 16.12
CA LYS A 80 -7.46 -4.92 16.74
C LYS A 80 -7.69 -6.36 16.26
N THR A 81 -8.96 -6.77 16.13
CA THR A 81 -9.33 -8.09 15.66
C THR A 81 -8.92 -8.32 14.20
N ALA A 82 -9.15 -7.34 13.32
CA ALA A 82 -8.72 -7.44 11.92
C ALA A 82 -7.19 -7.57 11.80
N LEU A 83 -6.44 -6.76 12.56
CA LEU A 83 -4.98 -6.81 12.57
C LEU A 83 -4.42 -8.14 13.08
N GLN A 84 -5.11 -8.78 14.03
CA GLN A 84 -4.70 -10.06 14.63
C GLN A 84 -5.08 -11.26 13.78
N ASN A 85 -6.28 -11.25 13.19
CA ASN A 85 -6.84 -12.41 12.49
C ASN A 85 -6.39 -12.50 11.04
N ASN A 86 -6.04 -11.38 10.41
CA ASN A 86 -5.64 -11.36 9.01
C ASN A 86 -4.14 -11.59 8.84
N SER A 87 -3.80 -12.17 7.70
CA SER A 87 -2.41 -12.33 7.28
C SER A 87 -1.72 -10.98 7.18
N ARG A 88 -0.41 -10.99 7.45
CA ARG A 88 0.50 -9.85 7.27
C ARG A 88 1.71 -10.31 6.50
N VAL A 89 2.21 -9.43 5.63
CA VAL A 89 3.39 -9.76 4.84
C VAL A 89 4.58 -9.94 5.78
N LYS A 90 5.32 -11.05 5.60
CA LYS A 90 6.50 -11.35 6.42
C LYS A 90 7.81 -11.02 5.71
N LYS A 91 7.79 -11.02 4.38
CA LYS A 91 8.93 -10.73 3.51
C LYS A 91 8.41 -10.04 2.25
N PHE A 92 9.08 -8.96 1.86
CA PHE A 92 8.83 -8.28 0.59
C PHE A 92 10.02 -8.50 -0.34
N LYS A 93 9.73 -8.48 -1.64
CA LYS A 93 10.73 -8.18 -2.66
C LYS A 93 10.51 -6.74 -3.09
N VAL A 94 11.55 -5.92 -3.06
CA VAL A 94 11.47 -4.53 -3.52
C VAL A 94 12.26 -4.42 -4.80
N SER A 95 11.67 -3.76 -5.80
CA SER A 95 12.31 -3.52 -7.09
C SER A 95 12.21 -2.04 -7.41
N LEU A 96 13.30 -1.45 -7.89
CA LEU A 96 13.35 -0.07 -8.38
C LEU A 96 13.73 -0.10 -9.85
N ASN A 97 12.89 0.50 -10.71
CA ASN A 97 13.09 0.55 -12.16
C ASN A 97 13.40 -0.83 -12.77
N GLY A 98 12.64 -1.84 -12.36
CA GLY A 98 12.78 -3.22 -12.84
C GLY A 98 13.96 -4.01 -12.24
N LYS A 99 14.70 -3.44 -11.28
CA LYS A 99 15.82 -4.09 -10.61
C LYS A 99 15.52 -4.35 -9.14
N ASP A 100 15.62 -5.61 -8.72
CA ASP A 100 15.47 -6.01 -7.32
C ASP A 100 16.60 -5.39 -6.44
N ILE A 101 16.26 -4.94 -5.23
CA ILE A 101 17.18 -4.31 -4.25
C ILE A 101 17.26 -5.03 -2.91
#